data_AF-A0A850VD68-F1
#
_entry.id   AF-A0A850VD68-F1
#
_cell.length_a   1.000
_cell.length_b   1.000
_cell.length_c   1.000
_cell.angle_alpha   90.00
_cell.angle_beta   90.00
_cell.angle_gamma   90.00
#
_symmetry.space_group_name_H-M   'P 1'
#
loop_
_entity.id
_entity.type
_entity.pdbx_description
1 polymer ?
#
loop_
_entity_poly.entity_id
_entity_poly.type
_entity_poly.pdbx_seq_one_letter_code
_entity_poly.pdbx_strand_id
1 'polypeptide(L)'
;LRVFPAVGNHEATPVNAFPPPYVRGNRSAAWLYDAMAEAWQAWLPPAALRTLRAGGFYTAQVWPGLRLVSLNMNFCSQANFWLLINATDPAGQLQWLMGVLADAERDGEKVHIIGHIPPAHCLRSWSWNYYRIVSRFEGTIAAQFFGHTHLDEFELFYDEETLSRPVSIAFVAPSVTTYINLNPGYRVYEVAGSYPGSSHAVLDHETFILNLTEANAAPPGAPPRWQRLYGARQAYGLPAAFPADWDRLVRRMQDEEPLFQLFWFHLHKGHPPREPCGAPCKAALLCALRSGRAADPALCRPLRPTLPFPRIQELWHQRRLC
;
A
#
# COMPACT_ATOMS: atom_id res chain seq x y z
N LEU A 1 -13.65 -1.02 -19.31
CA LEU A 1 -12.89 -1.04 -18.04
C LEU A 1 -11.94 0.15 -18.04
N ARG A 2 -11.92 0.98 -16.99
CA ARG A 2 -10.90 2.03 -16.81
C ARG A 2 -9.83 1.51 -15.87
N VAL A 3 -8.56 1.84 -16.15
CA VAL A 3 -7.42 1.42 -15.33
C VAL A 3 -6.75 2.67 -14.77
N PHE A 4 -6.57 2.73 -13.45
CA PHE A 4 -5.90 3.85 -12.77
C PHE A 4 -4.54 3.37 -12.26
N PRO A 5 -3.44 3.64 -12.99
CA PRO A 5 -2.10 3.22 -12.59
C PRO A 5 -1.46 4.16 -11.56
N ALA A 6 -0.43 3.65 -10.87
CA ALA A 6 0.51 4.41 -10.06
C ALA A 6 1.94 4.08 -10.49
N VAL A 7 2.86 5.02 -10.30
CA VAL A 7 4.28 4.86 -10.70
C VAL A 7 5.02 4.04 -9.64
N GLY A 8 5.62 2.91 -10.04
CA GLY A 8 6.50 2.11 -9.20
C GLY A 8 7.95 2.60 -9.17
N ASN A 9 8.82 1.89 -8.45
CA ASN A 9 10.23 2.26 -8.32
C ASN A 9 11.15 1.67 -9.41
N HIS A 10 10.64 0.76 -10.23
CA HIS A 10 11.37 0.06 -11.30
C HIS A 10 11.10 0.62 -12.70
N GLU A 11 10.21 1.61 -12.82
CA GLU A 11 9.82 2.21 -14.10
C GLU A 11 10.90 3.12 -14.68
N ALA A 12 11.77 3.68 -13.83
CA ALA A 12 12.89 4.50 -14.25
C ALA A 12 14.19 3.69 -14.39
N THR A 13 15.12 4.24 -15.17
CA THR A 13 16.50 3.76 -15.24
C THR A 13 17.47 4.91 -14.92
N PRO A 14 18.42 4.74 -13.98
CA PRO A 14 18.58 3.60 -13.07
C PRO A 14 17.38 3.38 -12.14
N VAL A 15 17.26 2.18 -11.54
CA VAL A 15 16.20 1.87 -10.56
C VAL A 15 16.19 2.90 -9.43
N ASN A 16 15.00 3.27 -8.94
CA ASN A 16 14.77 4.30 -7.93
C ASN A 16 15.16 5.74 -8.33
N ALA A 17 15.68 5.99 -9.55
CA ALA A 17 16.14 7.31 -9.96
C ALA A 17 14.97 8.20 -10.42
N PHE A 18 14.28 8.82 -9.46
CA PHE A 18 13.16 9.75 -9.71
C PHE A 18 13.52 11.18 -9.30
N PRO A 19 14.23 11.93 -10.16
CA PRO A 19 14.61 13.31 -9.90
C PRO A 19 13.35 14.20 -9.77
N PRO A 20 13.23 15.03 -8.72
CA PRO A 20 12.10 15.93 -8.58
C PRO A 20 12.06 17.01 -9.67
N PRO A 21 10.92 17.71 -9.87
CA PRO A 21 10.72 18.63 -11.01
C PRO A 21 11.66 19.83 -11.09
N TYR A 22 12.40 20.15 -10.02
CA TYR A 22 13.45 21.17 -10.07
C TYR A 22 14.66 20.75 -10.93
N VAL A 23 14.87 19.44 -11.14
CA VAL A 23 15.86 18.91 -12.07
C VAL A 23 15.29 18.98 -13.48
N ARG A 24 15.99 19.68 -14.39
CA ARG A 24 15.53 19.94 -15.76
C ARG A 24 16.39 19.24 -16.81
N GLY A 25 15.90 19.24 -18.05
CA GLY A 25 16.60 18.67 -19.21
C GLY A 25 16.62 17.15 -19.20
N ASN A 26 17.60 16.57 -19.90
CA ASN A 26 17.67 15.13 -20.15
C ASN A 26 17.93 14.27 -18.89
N ARG A 27 18.26 14.91 -17.75
CA ARG A 27 18.43 14.24 -16.46
C ARG A 27 17.13 14.15 -15.66
N SER A 28 16.05 14.77 -16.13
CA SER A 28 14.73 14.71 -15.49
C SER A 28 14.00 13.40 -15.83
N ALA A 29 12.91 13.12 -15.13
CA ALA A 29 12.02 12.00 -15.41
C ALA A 29 10.97 12.32 -16.51
N ALA A 30 11.11 13.44 -17.23
CA ALA A 30 10.12 13.86 -18.24
C ALA A 30 9.93 12.80 -19.34
N TRP A 31 11.01 12.17 -19.81
CA TRP A 31 10.94 11.10 -20.81
C TRP A 31 10.00 9.96 -20.40
N LEU A 32 9.97 9.63 -19.10
CA LEU A 32 9.13 8.57 -18.54
C LEU A 32 7.70 9.04 -18.37
N TYR A 33 7.51 10.22 -17.77
CA TYR A 33 6.17 10.74 -17.48
C TYR A 33 5.40 11.15 -18.72
N ASP A 34 6.08 11.67 -19.75
CA ASP A 34 5.46 11.97 -21.05
C ASP A 34 5.01 10.68 -21.74
N ALA A 35 5.86 9.65 -21.77
CA ALA A 35 5.51 8.33 -22.32
C ALA A 35 4.34 7.67 -21.56
N MET A 36 4.34 7.75 -20.23
CA MET A 36 3.21 7.29 -19.41
C MET A 36 1.92 8.05 -19.74
N ALA A 37 1.99 9.37 -19.90
CA ALA A 37 0.82 10.17 -20.23
C ALA A 37 0.26 9.85 -21.60
N GLU A 38 1.10 9.54 -22.59
CA GLU A 38 0.67 9.05 -23.90
C GLU A 38 0.05 7.65 -23.80
N ALA A 39 0.68 6.72 -23.09
CA ALA A 39 0.19 5.35 -22.93
C ALA A 39 -1.14 5.28 -22.15
N TRP A 40 -1.32 6.16 -21.15
CA TRP A 40 -2.47 6.14 -20.25
C TRP A 40 -3.58 7.12 -20.63
N GLN A 41 -3.43 7.85 -21.75
CA GLN A 41 -4.40 8.87 -22.17
C GLN A 41 -5.83 8.35 -22.37
N ALA A 42 -5.97 7.07 -22.73
CA ALA A 42 -7.28 6.44 -22.90
C ALA A 42 -8.02 6.19 -21.57
N TRP A 43 -7.29 6.18 -20.45
CA TRP A 43 -7.84 5.90 -19.12
C TRP A 43 -8.01 7.15 -18.25
N LEU A 44 -7.18 8.17 -18.49
CA LEU A 44 -7.07 9.34 -17.62
C LEU A 44 -7.61 10.61 -18.28
N PRO A 45 -8.33 11.47 -17.53
CA PRO A 45 -8.81 12.75 -18.06
C PRO A 45 -7.64 13.71 -18.35
N PRO A 46 -7.82 14.71 -19.24
CA PRO A 46 -6.76 15.66 -19.59
C PRO A 46 -6.13 16.38 -18.39
N ALA A 47 -6.91 16.66 -17.34
CA ALA A 47 -6.40 17.27 -16.11
C ALA A 47 -5.41 16.37 -15.36
N ALA A 48 -5.70 15.06 -15.27
CA ALA A 48 -4.82 14.07 -14.66
C ALA A 48 -3.51 13.92 -15.45
N LEU A 49 -3.59 13.95 -16.79
CA LEU A 49 -2.40 13.87 -17.65
C LEU A 49 -1.45 15.06 -17.46
N ARG A 50 -1.93 16.23 -17.03
CA ARG A 50 -1.06 17.39 -16.75
C ARG A 50 -0.19 17.18 -15.51
N THR A 51 -0.77 16.73 -14.40
CA THR A 51 -0.02 16.47 -13.17
C THR A 51 0.85 15.22 -13.32
N LEU A 52 0.39 14.23 -14.08
CA LEU A 52 1.17 13.04 -14.42
C LEU A 52 2.48 13.44 -15.11
N ARG A 53 2.43 14.28 -16.16
CA ARG A 53 3.65 14.81 -16.82
C ARG A 53 4.53 15.63 -15.88
N ALA A 54 3.92 16.37 -14.96
CA ALA A 54 4.65 17.25 -14.06
C ALA A 54 5.42 16.51 -12.95
N GLY A 55 4.90 15.38 -12.46
CA GLY A 55 5.49 14.72 -11.28
C GLY A 55 5.11 13.24 -11.07
N GLY A 56 4.44 12.59 -12.02
CA GLY A 56 4.11 11.17 -11.90
C GLY A 56 2.89 10.87 -11.01
N PHE A 57 2.13 11.88 -10.58
CA PHE A 57 0.94 11.73 -9.72
C PHE A 57 -0.27 12.45 -10.31
N TYR A 58 -1.47 12.04 -9.93
CA TYR A 58 -2.71 12.63 -10.45
C TYR A 58 -3.93 12.34 -9.58
N THR A 59 -5.01 13.06 -9.85
CA THR A 59 -6.34 12.74 -9.34
C THR A 59 -7.35 12.63 -10.47
N ALA A 60 -8.32 11.74 -10.32
CA ALA A 60 -9.41 11.55 -11.26
C ALA A 60 -10.69 11.15 -10.52
N GLN A 61 -11.85 11.57 -11.05
CA GLN A 61 -13.14 11.10 -10.54
C GLN A 61 -13.40 9.68 -11.08
N VAL A 62 -13.68 8.74 -10.17
CA VAL A 62 -14.00 7.35 -10.52
C VAL A 62 -15.50 7.21 -10.73
N TRP A 63 -16.28 7.70 -9.76
CA TRP A 63 -17.74 7.75 -9.76
C TRP A 63 -18.20 9.09 -9.15
N PRO A 64 -19.47 9.50 -9.35
CA PRO A 64 -20.04 10.59 -8.55
C PRO A 64 -19.86 10.29 -7.06
N GLY A 65 -19.27 11.24 -6.31
CA GLY A 65 -18.95 11.08 -4.89
C GLY A 65 -17.67 10.29 -4.57
N LEU A 66 -16.94 9.77 -5.56
CA LEU A 66 -15.66 9.07 -5.35
C LEU A 66 -14.55 9.61 -6.26
N ARG A 67 -13.51 10.13 -5.62
CA ARG A 67 -12.27 10.57 -6.24
C ARG A 67 -11.14 9.58 -5.96
N LEU A 68 -10.29 9.37 -6.95
CA LEU A 68 -9.03 8.64 -6.80
C LEU A 68 -7.87 9.61 -6.81
N VAL A 69 -6.89 9.34 -5.96
CA VAL A 69 -5.60 10.01 -5.92
C VAL A 69 -4.52 8.96 -6.13
N SER A 70 -3.74 9.10 -7.21
CA SER A 70 -2.58 8.27 -7.49
C SER A 70 -1.32 9.04 -7.15
N LEU A 71 -0.56 8.54 -6.16
CA LEU A 71 0.66 9.15 -5.66
C LEU A 71 1.91 8.51 -6.30
N ASN A 72 2.89 9.35 -6.59
CA ASN A 72 4.24 8.92 -6.91
C ASN A 72 5.05 8.76 -5.61
N MET A 73 5.06 7.54 -5.10
CA MET A 73 5.72 7.22 -3.82
C MET A 73 7.25 7.25 -3.92
N ASN A 74 7.84 7.37 -5.11
CA ASN A 74 9.29 7.51 -5.26
C ASN A 74 9.85 8.80 -4.64
N PHE A 75 9.01 9.83 -4.47
CA PHE A 75 9.37 11.05 -3.75
C PHE A 75 9.43 10.89 -2.23
N CYS A 76 9.01 9.73 -1.71
CA CYS A 76 9.19 9.37 -0.32
C CYS A 76 10.28 8.30 -0.12
N SER A 77 10.75 7.66 -1.18
CA SER A 77 11.60 6.46 -1.09
C SER A 77 12.97 6.77 -0.49
N GLN A 78 13.45 5.90 0.40
CA GLN A 78 14.82 5.96 0.92
C GLN A 78 15.86 5.60 -0.14
N ALA A 79 15.46 4.86 -1.19
CA ALA A 79 16.34 4.44 -2.28
C ALA A 79 16.47 5.48 -3.40
N ASN A 80 15.62 6.53 -3.40
CA ASN A 80 15.72 7.60 -4.37
C ASN A 80 16.83 8.59 -3.98
N PHE A 81 18.03 8.36 -4.52
CA PHE A 81 19.22 9.14 -4.19
C PHE A 81 19.12 10.62 -4.58
N TRP A 82 18.21 11.02 -5.48
CA TRP A 82 17.99 12.44 -5.81
C TRP A 82 17.47 13.25 -4.61
N LEU A 83 16.83 12.60 -3.64
CA LEU A 83 16.31 13.25 -2.45
C LEU A 83 17.42 13.70 -1.48
N LEU A 84 18.68 13.27 -1.69
CA LEU A 84 19.83 13.82 -0.96
C LEU A 84 20.04 15.31 -1.24
N ILE A 85 19.63 15.81 -2.41
CA ILE A 85 19.72 17.25 -2.74
C ILE A 85 18.67 18.03 -1.95
N ASN A 86 17.42 17.58 -2.01
CA ASN A 86 16.32 18.15 -1.26
C ASN A 86 15.17 17.13 -1.13
N ALA A 87 14.87 16.73 0.11
CA ALA A 87 13.80 15.80 0.46
C ALA A 87 12.52 16.49 0.98
N THR A 88 12.49 17.84 1.01
CA THR A 88 11.33 18.60 1.49
C THR A 88 10.23 18.58 0.43
N ASP A 89 9.16 17.84 0.72
CA ASP A 89 7.97 17.63 -0.13
C ASP A 89 8.27 17.71 -1.63
N PRO A 90 9.00 16.73 -2.20
CA PRO A 90 9.41 16.79 -3.59
C PRO A 90 8.17 16.86 -4.50
N ALA A 91 8.23 17.77 -5.48
CA ALA A 91 7.12 18.15 -6.35
C ALA A 91 5.91 18.81 -5.65
N GLY A 92 6.01 19.17 -4.36
CA GLY A 92 4.87 19.69 -3.59
C GLY A 92 3.73 18.68 -3.46
N GLN A 93 4.04 17.38 -3.51
CA GLN A 93 3.04 16.32 -3.64
C GLN A 93 2.15 16.21 -2.39
N LEU A 94 2.69 16.35 -1.18
CA LEU A 94 1.89 16.32 0.06
C LEU A 94 1.05 17.59 0.18
N GLN A 95 1.59 18.76 -0.16
CA GLN A 95 0.83 20.00 -0.20
C GLN A 95 -0.33 19.92 -1.21
N TRP A 96 -0.08 19.33 -2.38
CA TRP A 96 -1.10 19.06 -3.39
C TRP A 96 -2.16 18.06 -2.90
N LEU A 97 -1.74 16.95 -2.28
CA LEU A 97 -2.64 15.95 -1.69
C LEU A 97 -3.58 16.59 -0.65
N MET A 98 -3.05 17.43 0.24
CA MET A 98 -3.86 18.17 1.20
C MET A 98 -4.93 19.03 0.54
N GLY A 99 -4.59 19.71 -0.57
CA GLY A 99 -5.55 20.50 -1.34
C GLY A 99 -6.66 19.63 -1.94
N VAL A 100 -6.30 18.50 -2.56
CA VAL A 100 -7.27 17.55 -3.13
C VAL A 100 -8.20 16.98 -2.07
N LEU A 101 -7.68 16.63 -0.89
CA LEU A 101 -8.48 16.10 0.22
C LEU A 101 -9.39 17.17 0.84
N ALA A 102 -8.93 18.41 0.95
CA ALA A 102 -9.73 19.53 1.43
C ALA A 102 -10.88 19.87 0.46
N ASP A 103 -10.61 19.85 -0.85
CA ASP A 103 -11.63 20.00 -1.88
C ASP A 103 -12.67 18.86 -1.81
N ALA A 104 -12.21 17.61 -1.71
CA ALA A 104 -13.10 16.46 -1.57
C ALA A 104 -13.96 16.53 -0.30
N GLU A 105 -13.39 16.95 0.84
CA GLU A 105 -14.12 17.15 2.10
C GLU A 105 -15.21 18.22 1.96
N ARG A 106 -14.87 19.38 1.34
CA ARG A 106 -15.84 20.45 1.05
C ARG A 106 -16.97 19.96 0.14
N ASP A 107 -16.63 19.18 -0.87
CA ASP A 107 -17.56 18.74 -1.90
C ASP A 107 -18.32 17.45 -1.50
N GLY A 108 -18.06 16.91 -0.29
CA GLY A 108 -18.70 15.69 0.23
C GLY A 108 -18.28 14.41 -0.49
N GLU A 109 -17.16 14.42 -1.19
CA GLU A 109 -16.60 13.26 -1.88
C GLU A 109 -15.80 12.36 -0.92
N LYS A 110 -15.76 11.08 -1.24
CA LYS A 110 -14.81 10.12 -0.65
C LYS A 110 -13.58 10.00 -1.53
N VAL A 111 -12.46 9.62 -0.92
CA VAL A 111 -11.18 9.49 -1.61
C VAL A 111 -10.60 8.09 -1.44
N HIS A 112 -10.20 7.50 -2.58
CA HIS A 112 -9.29 6.36 -2.63
C HIS A 112 -7.89 6.84 -2.95
N ILE A 113 -6.90 6.41 -2.17
CA ILE A 113 -5.49 6.69 -2.44
C ILE A 113 -4.84 5.42 -2.98
N ILE A 114 -4.15 5.51 -4.12
CA ILE A 114 -3.31 4.45 -4.66
C ILE A 114 -1.86 4.92 -4.72
N GLY A 115 -0.92 4.01 -4.49
CA GLY A 115 0.51 4.26 -4.62
C GLY A 115 1.30 2.97 -4.73
N HIS A 116 2.61 3.07 -4.93
CA HIS A 116 3.46 1.88 -5.00
C HIS A 116 4.05 1.49 -3.63
N ILE A 117 5.00 2.29 -3.12
CA ILE A 117 5.69 2.06 -1.84
C ILE A 117 4.73 2.42 -0.69
N PRO A 118 4.52 1.55 0.30
CA PRO A 118 3.61 1.85 1.40
C PRO A 118 4.19 2.91 2.36
N PRO A 119 3.34 3.73 3.02
CA PRO A 119 3.80 4.91 3.76
C PRO A 119 4.81 4.67 4.87
N ALA A 120 4.80 3.53 5.56
CA ALA A 120 5.78 3.25 6.62
C ALA A 120 7.19 2.93 6.09
N HIS A 121 7.33 2.71 4.78
CA HIS A 121 8.60 2.46 4.11
C HIS A 121 9.29 3.75 3.63
N CYS A 122 8.55 4.86 3.61
CA CYS A 122 9.06 6.17 3.24
C CYS A 122 10.13 6.72 4.19
N LEU A 123 10.81 7.78 3.75
CA LEU A 123 11.62 8.68 4.58
C LEU A 123 10.77 9.19 5.75
N ARG A 124 11.39 9.25 6.94
CA ARG A 124 10.69 9.56 8.20
C ARG A 124 9.85 10.84 8.08
N SER A 125 10.44 11.95 7.65
CA SER A 125 9.72 13.23 7.56
C SER A 125 8.52 13.16 6.63
N TRP A 126 8.64 12.48 5.48
CA TRP A 126 7.54 12.33 4.54
C TRP A 126 6.43 11.44 5.12
N SER A 127 6.80 10.28 5.66
CA SER A 127 5.89 9.32 6.29
C SER A 127 5.09 9.96 7.44
N TRP A 128 5.74 10.76 8.28
CA TRP A 128 5.09 11.44 9.39
C TRP A 128 4.09 12.52 8.94
N ASN A 129 4.40 13.27 7.89
CA ASN A 129 3.45 14.24 7.33
C ASN A 129 2.28 13.55 6.63
N TYR A 130 2.53 12.47 5.88
CA TYR A 130 1.46 11.66 5.30
C TYR A 130 0.52 11.10 6.38
N TYR A 131 1.07 10.58 7.49
CA TYR A 131 0.28 10.07 8.61
C TYR A 131 -0.64 11.13 9.21
N ARG A 132 -0.14 12.36 9.38
CA ARG A 132 -0.93 13.52 9.83
C ARG A 132 -2.09 13.84 8.89
N ILE A 133 -1.81 13.83 7.59
CA ILE A 133 -2.81 14.10 6.55
C ILE A 133 -3.90 13.02 6.61
N VAL A 134 -3.52 11.74 6.70
CA VAL A 134 -4.48 10.64 6.83
C VAL A 134 -5.33 10.79 8.08
N SER A 135 -4.73 11.10 9.24
CA SER A 135 -5.47 11.31 10.49
C SER A 135 -6.42 12.51 10.41
N ARG A 136 -6.02 13.62 9.77
CA ARG A 136 -6.88 14.82 9.62
C ARG A 136 -8.07 14.55 8.68
N PHE A 137 -7.88 13.76 7.64
CA PHE A 137 -8.89 13.47 6.62
C PHE A 137 -9.51 12.07 6.78
N GLU A 138 -9.55 11.54 8.00
CA GLU A 138 -10.08 10.20 8.29
C GLU A 138 -11.56 10.03 7.87
N GLY A 139 -12.34 11.11 7.87
CA GLY A 139 -13.73 11.10 7.39
C GLY A 139 -13.87 11.14 5.86
N THR A 140 -12.81 11.51 5.14
CA THR A 140 -12.80 11.73 3.68
C THR A 140 -12.12 10.58 2.93
N ILE A 141 -11.03 10.03 3.48
CA ILE A 141 -10.32 8.89 2.90
C ILE A 141 -11.09 7.59 3.21
N ALA A 142 -11.62 6.95 2.17
CA ALA A 142 -12.40 5.71 2.31
C ALA A 142 -11.56 4.44 2.17
N ALA A 143 -10.45 4.49 1.43
CA ALA A 143 -9.53 3.37 1.27
C ALA A 143 -8.14 3.81 0.79
N GLN A 144 -7.12 3.02 1.10
CA GLN A 144 -5.76 3.21 0.60
C GLN A 144 -5.18 1.87 0.09
N PHE A 145 -4.51 1.89 -1.05
CA PHE A 145 -4.01 0.69 -1.74
C PHE A 145 -2.56 0.89 -2.20
N PHE A 146 -1.68 -0.01 -1.76
CA PHE A 146 -0.26 -0.02 -2.08
C PHE A 146 0.21 -1.41 -2.52
N GLY A 147 1.48 -1.51 -2.90
CA GLY A 147 2.14 -2.75 -3.29
C GLY A 147 3.59 -2.76 -2.81
N HIS A 148 4.53 -2.92 -3.75
CA HIS A 148 5.98 -2.87 -3.54
C HIS A 148 6.59 -4.00 -2.68
N THR A 149 6.00 -4.35 -1.54
CA THR A 149 6.56 -5.37 -0.63
C THR A 149 6.43 -6.79 -1.16
N HIS A 150 5.60 -6.99 -2.19
CA HIS A 150 5.28 -8.27 -2.84
C HIS A 150 4.50 -9.28 -1.98
N LEU A 151 4.33 -8.98 -0.69
CA LEU A 151 3.63 -9.79 0.31
C LEU A 151 2.17 -9.32 0.47
N ASP A 152 1.34 -10.18 1.07
CA ASP A 152 -0.08 -9.90 1.36
C ASP A 152 -0.22 -9.34 2.79
N GLU A 153 -0.20 -8.01 2.93
CA GLU A 153 -0.21 -7.35 4.25
C GLU A 153 -1.01 -6.04 4.25
N PHE A 154 -0.92 -5.29 5.36
CA PHE A 154 -1.58 -4.00 5.52
C PHE A 154 -0.85 -3.13 6.55
N GLU A 155 -1.09 -1.82 6.53
CA GLU A 155 -0.60 -0.87 7.53
C GLU A 155 -1.77 -0.13 8.18
N LEU A 156 -1.84 -0.13 9.51
CA LEU A 156 -2.84 0.60 10.29
C LEU A 156 -2.40 2.01 10.65
N PHE A 157 -3.37 2.93 10.58
CA PHE A 157 -3.23 4.32 11.01
C PHE A 157 -4.09 4.55 12.24
N TYR A 158 -3.60 5.37 13.16
CA TYR A 158 -4.24 5.72 14.42
C TYR A 158 -4.28 7.24 14.57
N ASP A 159 -5.09 7.72 15.51
CA ASP A 159 -5.15 9.12 15.89
C ASP A 159 -3.77 9.63 16.36
N GLU A 160 -3.40 10.86 15.99
CA GLU A 160 -2.11 11.46 16.34
C GLU A 160 -1.91 11.65 17.86
N GLU A 161 -2.99 11.88 18.60
CA GLU A 161 -2.94 12.29 20.00
C GLU A 161 -2.55 11.14 20.93
N THR A 162 -3.13 9.96 20.73
CA THR A 162 -2.98 8.81 21.63
C THR A 162 -2.47 7.55 20.96
N LEU A 163 -2.48 7.49 19.62
CA LEU A 163 -2.12 6.32 18.83
C LEU A 163 -2.90 5.06 19.24
N SER A 164 -4.19 5.22 19.55
CA SER A 164 -5.01 4.17 20.17
C SER A 164 -6.28 3.83 19.38
N ARG A 165 -6.90 4.80 18.71
CA ARG A 165 -8.08 4.64 17.89
C ARG A 165 -7.67 4.45 16.43
N PRO A 166 -7.94 3.29 15.80
CA PRO A 166 -7.61 3.10 14.39
C PRO A 166 -8.51 3.97 13.51
N VAL A 167 -7.90 4.77 12.63
CA VAL A 167 -8.56 5.79 11.79
C VAL A 167 -8.55 5.45 10.31
N SER A 168 -7.57 4.66 9.86
CA SER A 168 -7.46 4.25 8.46
C SER A 168 -6.65 2.98 8.32
N ILE A 169 -6.70 2.39 7.12
CA ILE A 169 -5.93 1.21 6.74
C ILE A 169 -5.41 1.39 5.31
N ALA A 170 -4.15 1.01 5.11
CA ALA A 170 -3.55 0.83 3.80
C ALA A 170 -3.40 -0.66 3.52
N PHE A 171 -4.12 -1.14 2.50
CA PHE A 171 -3.96 -2.52 2.04
C PHE A 171 -2.74 -2.62 1.13
N VAL A 172 -1.83 -3.52 1.44
CA VAL A 172 -0.64 -3.79 0.64
C VAL A 172 -0.88 -5.10 -0.12
N ALA A 173 -1.24 -4.98 -1.39
CA ALA A 173 -1.57 -6.14 -2.21
C ALA A 173 -0.30 -6.92 -2.59
N PRO A 174 -0.37 -8.27 -2.65
CA PRO A 174 0.77 -9.07 -3.03
C PRO A 174 1.06 -8.94 -4.53
N SER A 175 2.28 -9.32 -4.92
CA SER A 175 2.71 -9.16 -6.30
C SER A 175 2.24 -10.29 -7.22
N VAL A 176 2.12 -9.97 -8.51
CA VAL A 176 2.03 -10.98 -9.57
C VAL A 176 3.35 -11.72 -9.74
N THR A 177 4.49 -11.05 -9.54
CA THR A 177 5.78 -11.71 -9.67
C THR A 177 6.04 -12.74 -8.56
N THR A 178 6.93 -13.68 -8.85
CA THR A 178 7.41 -14.68 -7.89
C THR A 178 8.51 -14.16 -6.99
N TYR A 179 9.03 -12.96 -7.27
CA TYR A 179 10.18 -12.40 -6.56
C TYR A 179 9.82 -12.05 -5.09
N ILE A 180 10.38 -12.67 -4.05
CA ILE A 180 11.26 -13.85 -4.07
C ILE A 180 10.54 -15.04 -3.45
N ASN A 181 10.57 -16.17 -4.14
CA ASN A 181 10.08 -17.46 -3.66
C ASN A 181 8.59 -17.45 -3.28
N LEU A 182 7.76 -16.77 -4.08
CA LEU A 182 6.31 -16.69 -3.90
C LEU A 182 5.58 -17.31 -5.10
N ASN A 183 4.34 -17.75 -4.89
CA ASN A 183 3.41 -17.93 -6.01
C ASN A 183 3.07 -16.57 -6.63
N PRO A 184 2.74 -16.49 -7.94
CA PRO A 184 2.06 -15.34 -8.52
C PRO A 184 0.72 -15.10 -7.83
N GLY A 185 0.35 -13.84 -7.58
CA GLY A 185 -0.93 -13.49 -6.99
C GLY A 185 -1.51 -12.16 -7.46
N TYR A 186 -2.82 -12.01 -7.38
CA TYR A 186 -3.53 -10.74 -7.55
C TYR A 186 -4.68 -10.63 -6.55
N ARG A 187 -5.21 -9.42 -6.39
CA ARG A 187 -6.25 -9.08 -5.41
C ARG A 187 -7.47 -8.49 -6.10
N VAL A 188 -8.65 -8.85 -5.61
CA VAL A 188 -9.93 -8.19 -5.93
C VAL A 188 -10.49 -7.60 -4.65
N TYR A 189 -10.91 -6.33 -4.68
CA TYR A 189 -11.59 -5.67 -3.57
C TYR A 189 -13.08 -5.56 -3.86
N GLU A 190 -13.90 -5.95 -2.90
CA GLU A 190 -15.30 -5.58 -2.87
C GLU A 190 -15.43 -4.22 -2.18
N VAL A 191 -16.06 -3.26 -2.84
CA VAL A 191 -16.17 -1.87 -2.36
C VAL A 191 -17.64 -1.46 -2.35
N ALA A 192 -18.05 -0.66 -1.36
CA ALA A 192 -19.39 -0.10 -1.32
C ALA A 192 -19.73 0.60 -2.65
N GLY A 193 -20.85 0.21 -3.25
CA GLY A 193 -21.26 0.62 -4.60
C GLY A 193 -21.48 2.12 -4.76
N SER A 194 -21.69 2.56 -6.00
CA SER A 194 -21.95 3.97 -6.30
C SER A 194 -23.44 4.30 -6.14
N TYR A 195 -23.76 5.06 -5.09
CA TYR A 195 -25.07 5.63 -4.82
C TYR A 195 -24.90 6.88 -3.92
N PRO A 196 -25.88 7.81 -3.88
CA PRO A 196 -25.79 9.00 -3.03
C PRO A 196 -25.57 8.64 -1.56
N GLY A 197 -24.53 9.19 -0.94
CA GLY A 197 -24.17 8.91 0.46
C GLY A 197 -23.41 7.60 0.70
N SER A 198 -22.96 6.92 -0.36
CA SER A 198 -22.10 5.72 -0.21
C SER A 198 -20.82 6.02 0.56
N SER A 199 -20.41 5.08 1.41
CA SER A 199 -19.14 5.18 2.14
C SER A 199 -17.93 4.99 1.23
N HIS A 200 -18.12 4.33 0.08
CA HIS A 200 -17.04 3.88 -0.82
C HIS A 200 -15.92 3.11 -0.11
N ALA A 201 -16.18 2.55 1.08
CA ALA A 201 -15.21 1.78 1.84
C ALA A 201 -15.04 0.37 1.26
N VAL A 202 -13.89 -0.25 1.55
CA VAL A 202 -13.68 -1.68 1.28
C VAL A 202 -14.59 -2.50 2.20
N LEU A 203 -15.34 -3.44 1.62
CA LEU A 203 -16.26 -4.33 2.32
C LEU A 203 -15.63 -5.69 2.59
N ASP A 204 -14.88 -6.22 1.64
CA ASP A 204 -14.08 -7.44 1.75
C ASP A 204 -13.00 -7.44 0.65
N HIS A 205 -12.09 -8.41 0.70
CA HIS A 205 -11.15 -8.64 -0.40
C HIS A 205 -10.81 -10.11 -0.58
N GLU A 206 -10.48 -10.49 -1.80
CA GLU A 206 -10.12 -11.86 -2.19
C GLU A 206 -8.75 -11.88 -2.89
N THR A 207 -7.88 -12.77 -2.46
CA THR A 207 -6.58 -13.01 -3.10
C THR A 207 -6.68 -14.27 -3.96
N PHE A 208 -6.19 -14.19 -5.20
CA PHE A 208 -6.07 -15.31 -6.13
C PHE A 208 -4.60 -15.58 -6.41
N ILE A 209 -4.24 -16.86 -6.58
CA ILE A 209 -2.88 -17.30 -6.85
C ILE A 209 -2.82 -18.26 -8.02
N LEU A 210 -1.63 -18.38 -8.60
CA LEU A 210 -1.25 -19.50 -9.47
C LEU A 210 -0.31 -20.42 -8.68
N ASN A 211 -0.75 -21.64 -8.36
CA ASN A 211 0.14 -22.62 -7.71
C ASN A 211 1.18 -23.12 -8.71
N LEU A 212 2.43 -22.65 -8.57
CA LEU A 212 3.49 -22.99 -9.51
C LEU A 212 3.88 -24.47 -9.46
N THR A 213 3.76 -25.13 -8.30
CA THR A 213 4.05 -26.56 -8.18
C THR A 213 3.10 -27.38 -9.07
N GLU A 214 1.81 -27.05 -9.05
CA GLU A 214 0.80 -27.71 -9.88
C GLU A 214 0.93 -27.32 -11.36
N ALA A 215 1.08 -26.02 -11.64
CA ALA A 215 1.17 -25.51 -13.01
C ALA A 215 2.40 -26.05 -13.76
N ASN A 216 3.55 -26.19 -13.09
CA ASN A 216 4.78 -26.71 -13.71
C ASN A 216 4.79 -28.25 -13.80
N ALA A 217 4.02 -28.95 -12.98
CA ALA A 217 3.86 -30.40 -13.06
C ALA A 217 2.81 -30.84 -14.11
N ALA A 218 2.02 -29.90 -14.63
CA ALA A 218 0.96 -30.19 -15.59
C ALA A 218 1.53 -30.62 -16.97
N PRO A 219 0.78 -31.41 -17.76
CA PRO A 219 1.21 -31.79 -19.11
C PRO A 219 1.48 -30.56 -20.00
N PRO A 220 2.43 -30.64 -20.94
CA PRO A 220 2.68 -29.56 -21.90
C PRO A 220 1.40 -29.12 -22.62
N GLY A 221 1.14 -27.81 -22.65
CA GLY A 221 -0.05 -27.22 -23.26
C GLY A 221 -1.27 -27.11 -22.35
N ALA A 222 -1.22 -27.62 -21.11
CA ALA A 222 -2.26 -27.36 -20.12
C ALA A 222 -2.27 -25.86 -19.72
N PRO A 223 -3.43 -25.17 -19.77
CA PRO A 223 -3.50 -23.76 -19.40
C PRO A 223 -3.30 -23.59 -17.88
N PRO A 224 -2.57 -22.56 -17.42
CA PRO A 224 -2.39 -22.30 -16.00
C PRO A 224 -3.71 -21.93 -15.34
N ARG A 225 -4.04 -22.61 -14.23
CA ARG A 225 -5.27 -22.36 -13.48
C ARG A 225 -5.01 -21.42 -12.31
N TRP A 226 -5.55 -20.21 -12.40
CA TRP A 226 -5.65 -19.32 -11.24
C TRP A 226 -6.76 -19.79 -10.30
N GLN A 227 -6.49 -19.77 -9.01
CA GLN A 227 -7.43 -20.21 -7.98
C GLN A 227 -7.53 -19.20 -6.86
N ARG A 228 -8.71 -19.12 -6.25
CA ARG A 228 -8.93 -18.31 -5.06
C ARG A 228 -8.15 -18.91 -3.89
N LEU A 229 -7.28 -18.12 -3.27
CA LEU A 229 -6.57 -18.51 -2.06
C LEU A 229 -7.46 -18.30 -0.83
N TYR A 230 -8.00 -17.09 -0.65
CA TYR A 230 -8.86 -16.76 0.49
C TYR A 230 -9.71 -15.51 0.22
N GLY A 231 -10.77 -15.35 1.03
CA GLY A 231 -11.48 -14.08 1.23
C GLY A 231 -11.29 -13.61 2.68
N ALA A 232 -11.00 -12.33 2.89
CA ALA A 232 -10.49 -11.84 4.17
C ALA A 232 -11.45 -12.02 5.33
N ARG A 233 -12.72 -11.60 5.17
CA ARG A 233 -13.71 -11.76 6.25
C ARG A 233 -13.95 -13.22 6.60
N GLN A 234 -14.05 -14.07 5.58
CA GLN A 234 -14.23 -15.52 5.77
C GLN A 234 -13.04 -16.15 6.50
N ALA A 235 -11.82 -15.86 6.06
CA ALA A 235 -10.61 -16.50 6.61
C ALA A 235 -10.30 -16.06 8.04
N TYR A 236 -10.53 -14.79 8.36
CA TYR A 236 -10.14 -14.20 9.64
C TYR A 236 -11.31 -14.01 10.61
N GLY A 237 -12.54 -14.33 10.18
CA GLY A 237 -13.76 -14.14 10.97
C GLY A 237 -14.04 -12.66 11.26
N LEU A 238 -13.82 -11.78 10.28
CA LEU A 238 -14.04 -10.34 10.46
C LEU A 238 -15.51 -10.00 10.23
N PRO A 239 -16.19 -9.33 11.19
CA PRO A 239 -17.58 -8.93 11.00
C PRO A 239 -17.72 -7.88 9.89
N ALA A 240 -16.74 -6.98 9.76
CA ALA A 240 -16.58 -6.02 8.68
C ALA A 240 -15.08 -5.84 8.38
N ALA A 241 -14.75 -5.01 7.38
CA ALA A 241 -13.36 -4.73 6.98
C ALA A 241 -12.89 -3.31 7.38
N PHE A 242 -13.45 -2.74 8.46
CA PHE A 242 -13.07 -1.40 8.93
C PHE A 242 -11.73 -1.44 9.69
N PRO A 243 -11.03 -0.29 9.86
CA PRO A 243 -9.75 -0.24 10.57
C PRO A 243 -9.77 -0.90 11.96
N ALA A 244 -10.89 -0.81 12.69
CA ALA A 244 -11.06 -1.45 14.00
C ALA A 244 -11.10 -2.99 13.95
N ASP A 245 -11.61 -3.57 12.86
CA ASP A 245 -11.65 -5.03 12.68
C ASP A 245 -10.24 -5.58 12.41
N TRP A 246 -9.45 -4.85 11.63
CA TRP A 246 -8.04 -5.17 11.36
C TRP A 246 -7.14 -4.96 12.59
N ASP A 247 -7.36 -3.91 13.40
CA ASP A 247 -6.69 -3.76 14.70
C ASP A 247 -7.00 -4.93 15.63
N ARG A 248 -8.26 -5.38 15.67
CA ARG A 248 -8.67 -6.56 16.44
C ARG A 248 -8.00 -7.84 15.93
N LEU A 249 -7.87 -8.00 14.60
CA LEU A 249 -7.14 -9.13 14.01
C LEU A 249 -5.68 -9.15 14.49
N VAL A 250 -4.98 -8.01 14.45
CA VAL A 250 -3.61 -7.89 14.98
C VAL A 250 -3.56 -8.32 16.45
N ARG A 251 -4.53 -7.87 17.27
CA ARG A 251 -4.57 -8.25 18.68
C ARG A 251 -4.80 -9.74 18.89
N ARG A 252 -5.75 -10.33 18.16
CA ARG A 252 -6.05 -11.77 18.22
C ARG A 252 -4.86 -12.62 17.81
N MET A 253 -4.14 -12.21 16.76
CA MET A 253 -2.95 -12.92 16.30
C MET A 253 -1.83 -12.98 17.36
N GLN A 254 -1.81 -12.10 18.36
CA GLN A 254 -0.84 -12.21 19.47
C GLN A 254 -1.03 -13.49 20.28
N ASP A 255 -2.29 -13.85 20.54
CA ASP A 255 -2.68 -14.91 21.47
C ASP A 255 -3.13 -16.20 20.74
N GLU A 256 -3.70 -16.06 19.54
CA GLU A 256 -4.21 -17.15 18.70
C GLU A 256 -3.13 -17.60 17.68
N GLU A 257 -2.25 -18.52 18.06
CA GLU A 257 -1.18 -19.00 17.17
C GLU A 257 -1.68 -19.60 15.84
N PRO A 258 -2.75 -20.43 15.80
CA PRO A 258 -3.28 -20.92 14.51
C PRO A 258 -3.74 -19.81 13.57
N LEU A 259 -4.30 -18.72 14.11
CA LEU A 259 -4.72 -17.56 13.32
C LEU A 259 -3.50 -16.81 12.75
N PHE A 260 -2.45 -16.66 13.55
CA PHE A 260 -1.18 -16.07 13.09
C PHE A 260 -0.54 -16.91 11.99
N GLN A 261 -0.51 -18.23 12.13
CA GLN A 261 0.05 -19.12 11.09
C GLN A 261 -0.78 -19.11 9.80
N LEU A 262 -2.11 -19.00 9.90
CA LEU A 262 -2.97 -18.80 8.73
C LEU A 262 -2.65 -17.46 8.04
N PHE A 263 -2.49 -16.38 8.80
CA PHE A 263 -2.07 -15.09 8.25
C PHE A 263 -0.68 -15.18 7.59
N TRP A 264 0.28 -15.85 8.24
CA TRP A 264 1.63 -16.06 7.70
C TRP A 264 1.63 -16.85 6.38
N PHE A 265 0.75 -17.83 6.24
CA PHE A 265 0.55 -18.57 5.00
C PHE A 265 -0.01 -17.66 3.89
N HIS A 266 -1.01 -16.84 4.19
CA HIS A 266 -1.58 -15.89 3.22
C HIS A 266 -0.59 -14.78 2.84
N LEU A 267 0.19 -14.25 3.80
CA LEU A 267 1.24 -13.26 3.60
C LEU A 267 2.19 -13.66 2.46
N HIS A 268 2.48 -14.95 2.34
CA HIS A 268 3.37 -15.52 1.32
C HIS A 268 2.63 -16.18 0.16
N LYS A 269 1.37 -15.80 -0.11
CA LYS A 269 0.56 -16.34 -1.23
C LYS A 269 0.50 -17.87 -1.23
N GLY A 270 0.40 -18.47 -0.05
CA GLY A 270 0.35 -19.92 0.15
C GLY A 270 1.69 -20.66 -0.02
N HIS A 271 2.80 -19.93 -0.06
CA HIS A 271 4.15 -20.50 -0.18
C HIS A 271 5.12 -19.88 0.85
N PRO A 272 4.90 -20.13 2.17
CA PRO A 272 5.75 -19.58 3.21
C PRO A 272 7.19 -20.13 3.16
N PRO A 273 8.17 -19.43 3.74
CA PRO A 273 9.52 -19.94 3.92
C PRO A 273 9.52 -21.24 4.73
N ARG A 274 10.55 -22.08 4.50
CA ARG A 274 10.74 -23.33 5.27
C ARG A 274 11.03 -23.09 6.75
N GLU A 275 11.73 -22.00 7.06
CA GLU A 275 12.01 -21.63 8.44
C GLU A 275 10.73 -21.09 9.10
N PRO A 276 10.30 -21.66 10.24
CA PRO A 276 9.12 -21.19 10.95
C PRO A 276 9.27 -19.76 11.46
N CYS A 277 8.20 -18.97 11.38
CA CYS A 277 8.15 -17.64 11.99
C CYS A 277 7.93 -17.74 13.51
N GLY A 278 9.02 -17.78 14.27
CA GLY A 278 8.99 -17.81 15.74
C GLY A 278 8.62 -16.46 16.39
N ALA A 279 8.70 -16.39 17.72
CA ALA A 279 8.26 -15.23 18.50
C ALA A 279 8.87 -13.87 18.08
N PRO A 280 10.17 -13.74 17.77
CA PRO A 280 10.72 -12.47 17.28
C PRO A 280 10.17 -12.06 15.90
N CYS A 281 9.99 -13.04 15.01
CA CYS A 281 9.41 -12.84 13.69
C CYS A 281 7.94 -12.38 13.79
N LYS A 282 7.17 -13.02 14.67
CA LYS A 282 5.80 -12.65 15.00
C LYS A 282 5.71 -11.23 15.56
N ALA A 283 6.52 -10.88 16.55
CA ALA A 283 6.57 -9.53 17.11
C ALA A 283 6.85 -8.47 16.05
N ALA A 284 7.83 -8.72 15.17
CA ALA A 284 8.18 -7.79 14.10
C ALA A 284 7.05 -7.62 13.08
N LEU A 285 6.40 -8.70 12.66
CA LEU A 285 5.27 -8.64 11.73
C LEU A 285 4.08 -7.90 12.34
N LEU A 286 3.67 -8.22 13.57
CA LEU A 286 2.54 -7.54 14.23
C LEU A 286 2.82 -6.04 14.43
N CYS A 287 4.07 -5.68 14.75
CA CYS A 287 4.49 -4.28 14.82
C CYS A 287 4.38 -3.58 13.46
N ALA A 288 4.82 -4.23 12.38
CA ALA A 288 4.71 -3.66 11.04
C ALA A 288 3.26 -3.45 10.60
N LEU A 289 2.38 -4.42 10.83
CA LEU A 289 0.95 -4.29 10.52
C LEU A 289 0.28 -3.13 11.26
N ARG A 290 0.74 -2.84 12.49
CA ARG A 290 0.28 -1.72 13.32
C ARG A 290 0.91 -0.37 12.95
N SER A 291 1.86 -0.34 12.01
CA SER A 291 2.69 0.83 11.77
C SER A 291 2.49 1.43 10.38
N GLY A 292 1.53 2.35 10.22
CA GLY A 292 1.42 3.22 9.02
C GLY A 292 2.41 4.39 8.96
N ARG A 293 3.36 4.46 9.92
CA ARG A 293 4.36 5.54 10.04
C ARG A 293 5.76 4.99 10.26
N ALA A 294 6.73 5.55 9.55
CA ALA A 294 8.12 5.11 9.62
C ALA A 294 8.77 5.44 10.98
N ALA A 295 9.50 4.46 11.53
CA ALA A 295 10.38 4.59 12.69
C ALA A 295 9.71 5.14 13.96
N ASP A 296 8.48 4.68 14.27
CA ASP A 296 7.77 5.05 15.49
C ASP A 296 7.59 3.85 16.45
N PRO A 297 8.41 3.72 17.51
CA PRO A 297 8.28 2.64 18.48
C PRO A 297 6.97 2.69 19.29
N ALA A 298 6.30 3.85 19.39
CA ALA A 298 5.07 3.97 20.18
C ALA A 298 3.93 3.11 19.61
N LEU A 299 3.92 2.92 18.28
CA LEU A 299 2.96 2.06 17.58
C LEU A 299 3.15 0.56 17.90
N CYS A 300 4.23 0.16 18.54
CA CYS A 300 4.46 -1.25 18.87
C CYS A 300 4.44 -1.55 20.37
N ARG A 301 4.35 -0.51 21.23
CA ARG A 301 4.29 -0.65 22.69
C ARG A 301 3.15 -1.54 23.21
N PRO A 302 1.93 -1.50 22.64
CA PRO A 302 0.84 -2.34 23.13
C PRO A 302 0.98 -3.82 22.78
N LEU A 303 1.94 -4.18 21.92
CA LEU A 303 2.03 -5.51 21.34
C LEU A 303 2.85 -6.48 22.20
N ARG A 304 2.43 -7.75 22.16
CA ARG A 304 3.11 -8.91 22.72
C ARG A 304 3.31 -9.95 21.61
N PRO A 305 4.42 -10.73 21.62
CA PRO A 305 5.53 -10.63 22.56
C PRO A 305 6.33 -9.33 22.38
N THR A 306 6.81 -8.76 23.49
CA THR A 306 7.56 -7.51 23.47
C THR A 306 8.97 -7.76 22.96
N LEU A 307 9.40 -6.98 21.97
CA LEU A 307 10.76 -7.01 21.43
C LEU A 307 11.32 -5.58 21.41
N PRO A 308 12.60 -5.35 21.74
CA PRO A 308 13.20 -4.03 21.59
C PRO A 308 13.01 -3.51 20.17
N PHE A 309 12.56 -2.26 20.02
CA PHE A 309 12.28 -1.68 18.71
C PHE A 309 13.45 -1.75 17.72
N PRO A 310 14.72 -1.53 18.11
CA PRO A 310 15.85 -1.71 17.19
C PRO A 310 15.92 -3.13 16.60
N ARG A 311 15.57 -4.16 17.38
CA ARG A 311 15.53 -5.55 16.91
C ARG A 311 14.35 -5.80 15.97
N ILE A 312 13.20 -5.16 16.21
CA ILE A 312 12.07 -5.18 15.27
C ILE A 312 12.49 -4.53 13.94
N GLN A 313 13.15 -3.37 13.99
CA GLN A 313 13.60 -2.68 12.78
C GLN A 313 14.59 -3.52 11.99
N GLU A 314 15.55 -4.18 12.65
CA GLU A 314 16.50 -5.08 12.00
C GLU A 314 15.81 -6.21 11.23
N LEU A 315 14.82 -6.87 11.86
CA LEU A 315 14.03 -7.93 11.23
C LEU A 315 13.17 -7.40 10.07
N TRP A 316 12.70 -6.16 10.17
CA TRP A 316 11.93 -5.51 9.11
C TRP A 316 12.80 -5.09 7.92
N HIS A 317 14.00 -4.55 8.17
CA HIS A 317 14.93 -4.13 7.12
C HIS A 317 15.35 -5.29 6.21
N GLN A 318 15.49 -6.50 6.76
CA GLN A 318 15.75 -7.71 5.98
C GLN A 318 14.62 -8.05 4.98
N ARG A 319 13.40 -7.56 5.21
CA ARG A 319 12.23 -7.79 4.33
C ARG A 319 12.03 -6.71 3.27
N ARG A 320 12.74 -5.59 3.33
CA ARG A 320 12.58 -4.44 2.40
C ARG A 320 13.30 -4.60 1.04
N LEU A 321 13.62 -5.82 0.62
CA LEU A 321 14.50 -6.08 -0.54
C LEU A 321 13.78 -5.99 -1.90
N CYS A 322 12.95 -4.96 -2.11
CA CYS A 322 12.42 -4.55 -3.42
C CYS A 322 12.57 -3.05 -3.59
#